data_AF-A0AAW4PZ32-F1
#
_entry.id   AF-A0AAW4PZ32-F1
#
_cell.length_a   1.000
_cell.length_b   1.000
_cell.length_c   1.000
_cell.angle_alpha   90.00
_cell.angle_beta   90.00
_cell.angle_gamma   90.00
#
_symmetry.space_group_name_H-M   'P 1'
#
loop_
_entity.id
_entity.type
_entity.pdbx_description
1 polymer ?
#
loop_
_entity_poly.entity_id
_entity_poly.type
_entity_poly.pdbx_seq_one_letter_code
_entity_poly.pdbx_strand_id
1 'polypeptide(L)'
;MSAQSLEPHCDASLATIYRRIEDLLEFGLLRERTELESDGNHYRRFESNLDRLSISLDDGDLSIDVDRRDDAPDRLRTMWDAMQSGWD
;
A
#
# COMPACT_ATOMS: atom_id res chain seq x y z
N MET A 1 -7.10 -9.51 -3.83
CA MET A 1 -8.31 -9.31 -4.65
C MET A 1 -7.91 -9.03 -6.10
N SER A 2 -8.67 -9.48 -7.10
CA SER A 2 -8.44 -9.04 -8.49
C SER A 2 -9.07 -7.66 -8.74
N ALA A 3 -8.68 -6.99 -9.83
CA ALA A 3 -9.31 -5.72 -10.23
C ALA A 3 -10.82 -5.87 -10.45
N GLN A 4 -11.25 -6.97 -11.08
CA GLN A 4 -12.68 -7.24 -11.31
C GLN A 4 -13.43 -7.44 -9.99
N SER A 5 -12.81 -8.11 -9.01
CA SER A 5 -13.43 -8.30 -7.70
C SER A 5 -13.55 -7.01 -6.88
N LEU A 6 -12.80 -5.95 -7.21
CA LEU A 6 -12.87 -4.66 -6.52
C LEU A 6 -14.02 -3.77 -7.02
N GLU A 7 -14.52 -4.00 -8.24
CA GLU A 7 -15.63 -3.23 -8.82
C GLU A 7 -16.88 -3.11 -7.93
N PRO A 8 -17.41 -4.20 -7.35
CA PRO A 8 -18.56 -4.11 -6.44
C PRO A 8 -18.25 -3.39 -5.11
N HIS A 9 -16.98 -3.15 -4.77
CA HIS A 9 -16.57 -2.52 -3.51
C HIS A 9 -16.18 -1.04 -3.66
N CYS A 10 -15.92 -0.56 -4.89
CA CYS A 10 -15.31 0.75 -5.10
C CYS A 10 -16.24 1.80 -5.74
N ASP A 11 -17.48 1.44 -6.06
CA ASP A 11 -18.46 2.29 -6.78
C ASP A 11 -17.80 3.12 -7.90
N ALA A 12 -17.02 2.43 -8.72
CA ALA A 12 -16.19 3.04 -9.74
C ALA A 12 -16.07 2.11 -10.95
N SER A 13 -15.92 2.69 -12.14
CA SER A 13 -15.68 1.91 -13.34
C SER A 13 -14.39 1.09 -13.24
N LEU A 14 -14.36 -0.07 -13.89
CA LEU A 14 -13.16 -0.90 -13.96
C LEU A 14 -11.91 -0.11 -14.43
N ALA A 15 -12.07 0.80 -15.40
CA ALA A 15 -10.98 1.67 -15.86
C ALA A 15 -10.45 2.61 -14.74
N THR A 16 -11.33 3.15 -13.89
CA THR A 16 -10.93 3.96 -12.74
C THR A 16 -10.25 3.12 -11.66
N ILE A 17 -10.69 1.88 -11.47
CA ILE A 17 -10.09 0.94 -10.53
C ILE A 17 -8.67 0.59 -10.96
N TYR A 18 -8.44 0.29 -12.23
CA TYR A 18 -7.08 0.05 -12.75
C TYR A 18 -6.16 1.25 -12.51
N ARG A 19 -6.62 2.47 -12.82
CA ARG A 19 -5.84 3.70 -12.57
C ARG A 19 -5.46 3.85 -11.08
N ARG A 20 -6.42 3.66 -10.17
CA ARG A 20 -6.16 3.74 -8.72
C ARG A 20 -5.21 2.63 -8.25
N ILE A 21 -5.31 1.43 -8.80
CA ILE A 21 -4.39 0.33 -8.50
C ILE A 21 -2.97 0.71 -8.92
N GLU A 22 -2.81 1.26 -10.12
CA GLU A 22 -1.51 1.73 -10.62
C GLU A 22 -0.91 2.78 -9.69
N ASP A 23 -1.68 3.82 -9.33
CA ASP A 23 -1.24 4.86 -8.39
C ASP A 23 -0.83 4.23 -7.03
N LEU A 24 -1.67 3.36 -6.48
CA LEU A 24 -1.40 2.73 -5.18
C LEU A 24 -0.20 1.76 -5.21
N LEU A 25 0.07 1.12 -6.35
CA LEU A 25 1.29 0.33 -6.53
C LEU A 25 2.53 1.22 -6.63
N GLU A 26 2.43 2.34 -7.35
CA GLU A 26 3.52 3.32 -7.48
C GLU A 26 3.93 3.88 -6.10
N PHE A 27 2.95 4.19 -5.24
CA PHE A 27 3.21 4.65 -3.87
C PHE A 27 3.50 3.52 -2.86
N GLY A 28 3.57 2.27 -3.33
CA GLY A 28 3.84 1.10 -2.49
C GLY A 28 2.76 0.85 -1.43
N LEU A 29 1.53 1.31 -1.65
CA LEU A 29 0.38 1.10 -0.76
C LEU A 29 -0.36 -0.21 -1.07
N LEU A 30 -0.22 -0.71 -2.29
CA LEU A 30 -0.59 -2.06 -2.67
C LEU A 30 0.64 -2.90 -3.02
N ARG A 31 0.49 -4.22 -2.96
CA ARG A 31 1.37 -5.19 -3.59
C ARG A 31 0.61 -5.99 -4.61
N GLU A 32 1.34 -6.44 -5.63
CA GLU A 32 0.83 -7.34 -6.63
C GLU A 32 1.43 -8.74 -6.47
N ARG A 33 0.60 -9.75 -6.67
CA ARG A 33 1.01 -11.13 -6.94
C ARG A 33 0.36 -11.61 -8.23
N THR A 34 1.15 -12.25 -9.09
CA THR A 34 0.62 -12.97 -10.24
C THR A 34 0.24 -14.38 -9.81
N GLU A 35 -1.02 -14.78 -10.04
CA GLU A 35 -1.41 -16.18 -9.89
C GLU A 35 -1.57 -16.84 -11.25
N LEU A 36 -1.00 -18.05 -11.34
CA LEU A 36 -1.07 -18.91 -12.51
C LEU A 36 -2.14 -19.96 -12.24
N GLU A 37 -3.28 -19.88 -12.91
CA GLU A 37 -4.23 -20.99 -12.94
C GLU A 37 -3.83 -22.00 -14.02
N SER A 38 -4.10 -23.28 -13.74
CA SER A 38 -3.80 -24.40 -14.63
C SER A 38 -4.55 -24.37 -15.97
N ASP A 39 -5.51 -23.45 -16.14
CA ASP A 39 -6.33 -23.27 -17.33
C ASP A 39 -5.88 -22.10 -18.24
N GLY A 40 -4.85 -21.34 -17.82
CA GLY A 40 -4.23 -20.28 -18.62
C GLY A 40 -4.79 -18.87 -18.40
N ASN A 41 -5.80 -18.68 -17.54
CA ASN A 41 -6.23 -17.33 -17.18
C ASN A 41 -5.37 -16.78 -16.04
N HIS A 42 -4.42 -15.90 -16.39
CA HIS A 42 -3.64 -15.18 -15.38
C HIS A 42 -4.42 -13.95 -14.92
N TYR A 43 -4.66 -13.82 -13.61
CA TYR A 43 -5.14 -12.57 -13.03
C TYR A 43 -4.19 -12.05 -11.96
N ARG A 44 -4.00 -10.73 -11.98
CA ARG A 44 -3.22 -10.01 -10.96
C ARG A 44 -4.04 -9.99 -9.67
N ARG A 45 -3.46 -10.44 -8.57
CA ARG A 45 -4.01 -10.28 -7.21
C ARG A 45 -3.32 -9.10 -6.54
N PHE A 46 -4.11 -8.18 -6.03
CA PHE A 46 -3.67 -7.03 -5.27
C PHE A 46 -3.94 -7.25 -3.78
N GLU A 47 -2.96 -6.91 -2.96
CA GLU A 47 -3.00 -7.01 -1.50
C GLU A 47 -2.61 -5.67 -0.89
N SER A 48 -3.24 -5.28 0.23
CA SER A 48 -2.84 -4.07 0.95
C SER A 48 -1.40 -4.22 1.47
N ASN A 49 -0.56 -3.24 1.15
CA ASN A 49 0.70 -3.02 1.87
C ASN A 49 0.51 -2.07 3.05
N LEU A 50 -0.61 -1.34 3.11
CA LEU A 50 -0.91 -0.39 4.17
C LEU A 50 -1.43 -1.11 5.42
N ASP A 51 -0.85 -0.76 6.57
CA ASP A 51 -1.36 -1.10 7.90
C ASP A 51 -2.11 0.07 8.55
N ARG A 52 -1.58 1.30 8.41
CA ARG A 52 -2.24 2.52 8.90
C ARG A 52 -1.95 3.72 8.00
N LEU A 53 -2.98 4.50 7.71
CA LEU A 53 -2.87 5.84 7.13
C LEU A 53 -3.52 6.83 8.09
N SER A 54 -2.74 7.79 8.58
CA SER A 54 -3.20 8.86 9.44
C SER A 54 -3.05 10.19 8.70
N ILE A 55 -4.15 10.89 8.52
CA ILE A 55 -4.19 12.21 7.87
C ILE A 55 -4.76 13.18 8.89
N SER A 56 -4.03 14.27 9.17
CA SER A 56 -4.50 15.37 10.00
C SER A 56 -4.36 16.68 9.25
N LEU A 57 -5.38 17.53 9.39
CA LEU A 57 -5.35 18.92 8.95
C LEU A 57 -5.62 19.78 10.18
N ASP A 58 -4.61 20.51 10.64
CA ASP A 58 -4.68 21.36 11.83
C ASP A 58 -4.04 22.71 11.52
N ASP A 59 -4.74 23.81 11.81
CA ASP A 59 -4.32 25.18 11.49
C ASP A 59 -3.83 25.42 10.03
N GLY A 60 -4.33 24.63 9.09
CA GLY A 60 -3.95 24.68 7.67
C GLY A 60 -2.75 23.82 7.30
N ASP A 61 -2.12 23.16 8.27
CA ASP A 61 -1.03 22.23 8.06
C ASP A 61 -1.56 20.80 7.86
N LEU A 62 -1.18 20.21 6.72
CA LEU A 62 -1.49 18.83 6.37
C LEU A 62 -0.34 17.91 6.81
N SER A 63 -0.62 16.96 7.69
CA SER A 63 0.30 15.89 8.06
C SER A 63 -0.24 14.54 7.60
N ILE A 64 0.64 13.72 7.03
CA ILE A 64 0.33 12.39 6.51
C ILE A 64 1.36 11.43 7.08
N ASP A 65 0.89 10.44 7.84
CA ASP A 65 1.69 9.34 8.36
C ASP A 65 1.20 8.03 7.73
N VAL A 66 2.16 7.25 7.21
CA VAL A 66 1.88 6.01 6.47
C VAL A 66 2.70 4.90 7.08
N ASP A 67 2.02 3.91 7.67
CA ASP A 67 2.61 2.68 8.18
C ASP A 67 2.31 1.53 7.23
N ARG A 68 3.35 0.90 6.66
CA ARG A 68 3.23 -0.23 5.74
C ARG A 68 3.77 -1.51 6.35
N ARG A 69 3.25 -2.63 5.87
CA ARG A 69 3.62 -3.99 6.29
C ARG A 69 5.08 -4.32 6.03
N ASP A 70 5.60 -3.87 4.89
CA ASP A 70 7.01 -4.08 4.51
C ASP A 70 7.97 -3.11 5.16
N ASP A 71 7.48 -2.14 5.94
CA ASP A 71 8.38 -1.23 6.64
C ASP A 71 9.09 -1.96 7.79
N ALA A 72 9.02 -3.28 7.97
CA ALA A 72 9.73 -3.97 9.06
C ALA A 72 11.26 -3.79 9.01
N PRO A 73 11.95 -3.97 7.85
CA PRO A 73 13.39 -3.72 7.76
C PRO A 73 13.73 -2.23 7.90
N ASP A 74 12.92 -1.34 7.33
CA ASP A 74 13.15 0.10 7.41
C ASP A 74 12.82 0.65 8.81
N ARG A 75 11.73 0.23 9.45
CA ARG A 75 11.39 0.51 10.87
C ARG A 75 12.44 -0.06 11.80
N LEU A 76 12.96 -1.27 11.55
CA LEU A 76 14.07 -1.82 12.31
C LEU A 76 15.31 -0.94 12.18
N ARG A 77 15.63 -0.48 10.96
CA ARG A 77 16.76 0.44 10.73
C ARG A 77 16.56 1.76 11.46
N THR A 78 15.37 2.36 11.38
CA THR A 78 15.02 3.58 12.12
C THR A 78 15.12 3.37 13.63
N MET A 79 14.60 2.26 14.17
CA MET A 79 14.74 1.90 15.59
C MET A 79 16.21 1.72 15.99
N TRP A 80 16.98 1.03 15.15
CA TRP A 80 18.39 0.76 15.38
C TRP A 80 19.22 2.05 15.40
N ASP A 81 19.02 2.93 14.42
CA ASP A 81 19.68 4.23 14.32
C ASP A 81 19.33 5.12 15.53
N ALA A 82 18.05 5.12 15.95
CA ALA A 82 17.60 5.85 17.14
C ALA A 82 18.25 5.34 18.45
N MET A 83 18.50 4.03 18.58
CA MET A 83 19.22 3.47 19.73
C MET A 83 20.71 3.85 19.73
N GLN A 84 21.33 4.03 18.56
CA GLN A 84 22.73 4.44 18.44
C GLN A 84 22.94 5.93 18.70
N SER A 85 21.98 6.79 18.34
CA SER A 85 22.04 8.24 18.61
C SER A 85 21.92 8.64 20.09
N GLY A 86 21.70 7.69 21.00
CA GLY A 86 21.69 7.93 22.46
C GLY A 86 23.06 7.91 23.15
N TRP A 87 24.15 7.78 22.38
CA TRP A 87 25.53 7.66 22.88
C TRP A 87 26.48 8.72 22.30
N ASP A 88 26.00 9.97 22.12
CA ASP A 88 26.83 11.17 21.93
C ASP A 88 26.37 12.28 22.87
#